data_AF-A0A5E5A6W5-F1
#
_entry.id   AF-A0A5E5A6W5-F1
#
_cell.length_a   1.000
_cell.length_b   1.000
_cell.length_c   1.000
_cell.angle_alpha   90.00
_cell.angle_beta   90.00
_cell.angle_gamma   90.00
#
_symmetry.space_group_name_H-M   'P 1'
#
loop_
_entity.id
_entity.type
_entity.pdbx_description
1 polymer ?
#
loop_
_entity_poly.entity_id
_entity_poly.type
_entity_poly.pdbx_seq_one_letter_code
_entity_poly.pdbx_strand_id
1 'polypeptide(L)'
;MDLQFITLELKRFGMSQVDIARAAACSQPTISEIQSGRLGKKRPSYRLSLSLKLLYERRCIAAGEVPKCEMPCELAGGATGESK
;
A
#
# COMPACT_ATOMS: atom_id res chain seq x y z
N MET A 1 1.62 7.43 7.63
CA MET A 1 2.75 6.80 6.90
C MET A 1 2.87 7.31 5.48
N ASP A 2 4.10 7.59 5.02
CA ASP A 2 4.42 7.96 3.64
C ASP A 2 4.67 6.72 2.74
N LEU A 3 4.48 6.85 1.42
CA LEU A 3 4.65 5.73 0.48
C LEU A 3 6.10 5.29 0.28
N GLN A 4 7.06 6.19 0.45
CA GLN A 4 8.48 5.83 0.39
C GLN A 4 8.81 4.83 1.49
N PHE A 5 8.35 5.09 2.72
CA PHE A 5 8.50 4.17 3.84
C PHE A 5 7.89 2.79 3.51
N ILE A 6 6.64 2.77 3.06
CA ILE A 6 5.92 1.53 2.73
C ILE A 6 6.66 0.70 1.68
N THR A 7 7.12 1.32 0.60
CA THR A 7 7.81 0.61 -0.49
C THR A 7 9.20 0.12 -0.11
N LEU A 8 9.88 0.77 0.85
CA LEU A 8 11.15 0.29 1.39
C LEU A 8 10.94 -0.89 2.36
N GLU A 9 9.90 -0.86 3.18
CA GLU A 9 9.57 -1.98 4.06
C GLU A 9 9.14 -3.23 3.28
N LEU A 10 8.37 -3.06 2.20
CA LEU A 10 8.03 -4.18 1.31
C LEU A 10 9.29 -4.84 0.71
N LYS A 11 10.33 -4.05 0.43
CA LYS A 11 11.63 -4.56 0.01
C LYS A 11 12.36 -5.27 1.17
N ARG A 12 12.24 -4.77 2.40
CA ARG A 12 12.75 -5.45 3.60
C ARG A 12 12.09 -6.83 3.79
N PHE A 13 10.80 -6.96 3.46
CA PHE A 13 10.08 -8.23 3.42
C PHE A 13 10.45 -9.13 2.23
N GLY A 14 11.47 -8.76 1.44
CA GLY A 14 11.99 -9.57 0.33
C GLY A 14 11.25 -9.39 -1.00
N MET A 15 10.33 -8.43 -1.14
CA MET A 15 9.70 -8.18 -2.44
C MET A 15 10.61 -7.36 -3.36
N SER A 16 10.68 -7.76 -4.64
CA SER A 16 11.34 -6.94 -5.66
C SER A 16 10.46 -5.75 -6.07
N GLN A 17 11.06 -4.72 -6.69
CA GLN A 17 10.28 -3.58 -7.20
C GLN A 17 9.23 -4.02 -8.24
N VAL A 18 9.52 -5.07 -9.02
CA VAL A 18 8.60 -5.63 -10.02
C VAL A 18 7.41 -6.30 -9.34
N ASP A 19 7.64 -7.04 -8.26
CA ASP A 19 6.56 -7.71 -7.50
C ASP A 19 5.65 -6.69 -6.83
N ILE A 20 6.24 -5.64 -6.24
CA ILE A 20 5.49 -4.53 -5.64
C ILE A 20 4.63 -3.84 -6.71
N ALA A 21 5.22 -3.55 -7.88
CA ALA A 21 4.51 -2.89 -8.97
C ALA A 21 3.33 -3.72 -9.48
N ARG A 22 3.54 -5.03 -9.67
CA ARG A 22 2.51 -5.99 -10.07
C ARG A 22 1.38 -6.05 -9.04
N ALA A 23 1.71 -6.15 -7.76
CA ALA A 23 0.74 -6.20 -6.67
C ALA A 23 -0.05 -4.90 -6.51
N ALA A 24 0.58 -3.75 -6.78
CA ALA A 24 -0.03 -2.42 -6.69
C ALA A 24 -0.65 -1.94 -8.02
N ALA A 25 -0.69 -2.78 -9.06
CA ALA A 25 -1.19 -2.47 -10.39
C ALA A 25 -0.59 -1.17 -10.98
N CYS A 26 0.73 -1.02 -10.88
CA CYS A 26 1.48 0.11 -11.44
C CYS A 26 2.74 -0.38 -12.17
N SER A 27 3.49 0.57 -12.74
CA SER A 27 4.75 0.25 -13.41
C SER A 27 5.91 0.15 -12.41
N GLN A 28 6.91 -0.69 -12.69
CA GLN A 28 8.13 -0.74 -11.87
C GLN A 28 8.85 0.63 -11.78
N PRO A 29 8.93 1.45 -12.86
CA PRO A 29 9.44 2.81 -12.76
C PRO A 29 8.72 3.66 -11.72
N THR A 30 7.39 3.53 -11.59
CA THR A 30 6.61 4.21 -10.55
C THR A 30 7.10 3.84 -9.15
N ILE A 31 7.36 2.55 -8.87
CA ILE A 31 7.92 2.13 -7.58
C ILE A 31 9.33 2.69 -7.36
N SER A 32 10.16 2.71 -8.40
CA SER A 32 11.49 3.32 -8.32
C SER A 32 11.44 4.82 -8.02
N GLU A 33 10.48 5.55 -8.61
CA GLU A 33 10.26 6.98 -8.35
C GLU A 33 9.80 7.22 -6.90
N ILE A 34 8.86 6.40 -6.39
CA ILE A 34 8.42 6.47 -4.99
C ILE A 34 9.60 6.25 -4.04
N GLN A 35 10.38 5.19 -4.24
CA GLN A 35 11.51 4.85 -3.36
C GLN A 35 12.61 5.91 -3.37
N SER A 36 12.82 6.56 -4.51
CA SER A 36 13.80 7.64 -4.66
C SER A 36 13.31 9.01 -4.17
N GLY A 37 12.05 9.11 -3.71
CA GLY A 37 11.42 10.38 -3.32
C GLY A 37 11.15 11.31 -4.51
N ARG A 38 11.38 10.86 -5.75
CA ARG A 38 11.22 11.65 -6.98
C ARG A 38 9.79 11.77 -7.48
N LEU A 39 8.83 11.08 -6.86
CA LEU A 39 7.42 11.22 -7.24
C LEU A 39 6.92 12.68 -7.12
N GLY A 40 7.60 13.51 -6.31
CA GLY A 40 7.51 14.97 -6.38
C GLY A 40 6.09 15.54 -6.24
N LYS A 41 5.88 16.76 -6.79
CA LYS A 41 4.64 17.56 -6.72
C LYS A 41 3.36 16.85 -7.20
N LYS A 42 3.47 15.66 -7.77
CA LYS A 42 2.35 14.87 -8.29
C LYS A 42 1.96 13.83 -7.25
N ARG A 43 0.90 14.13 -6.49
CA ARG A 43 0.39 13.22 -5.47
C ARG A 43 0.04 11.88 -6.16
N PRO A 44 0.56 10.74 -5.67
CA PRO A 44 0.19 9.44 -6.18
C PRO A 44 -1.34 9.27 -6.08
N SER A 45 -1.93 8.53 -7.03
CA SER A 45 -3.36 8.31 -7.00
C SER A 45 -3.77 7.68 -5.66
N TYR A 46 -4.97 8.00 -5.18
CA TYR A 46 -5.51 7.41 -3.96
C TYR A 46 -5.50 5.87 -4.04
N ARG A 47 -5.85 5.33 -5.20
CA ARG A 47 -5.84 3.89 -5.48
C ARG A 47 -4.44 3.28 -5.28
N LEU A 48 -3.39 3.87 -5.86
CA LEU A 48 -2.02 3.38 -5.68
C LEU A 48 -1.60 3.43 -4.21
N SER A 49 -1.92 4.54 -3.54
CA SER A 49 -1.59 4.75 -2.13
C SER A 49 -2.27 3.70 -1.25
N LEU A 50 -3.55 3.41 -1.49
CA LEU A 50 -4.32 2.40 -0.76
C LEU A 50 -3.80 0.99 -1.05
N SER A 51 -3.54 0.66 -2.32
CA SER A 51 -2.99 -0.65 -2.71
C SER A 51 -1.64 -0.94 -2.04
N LEU A 52 -0.75 0.04 -1.97
CA LEU A 52 0.54 -0.12 -1.28
C LEU A 52 0.39 -0.30 0.23
N LYS A 53 -0.51 0.45 0.87
CA LYS A 53 -0.81 0.30 2.30
C LYS A 53 -1.35 -1.10 2.63
N LEU A 54 -2.37 -1.55 1.90
CA LEU A 54 -2.94 -2.88 2.09
C LEU A 54 -1.93 -4.00 1.84
N LEU A 55 -1.05 -3.83 0.85
CA LEU A 55 0.03 -4.78 0.58
C LEU A 55 1.01 -4.87 1.76
N TYR A 56 1.37 -3.74 2.34
CA TYR A 56 2.25 -3.70 3.52
C TYR A 56 1.61 -4.32 4.75
N GLU A 57 0.34 -4.00 5.04
CA GLU A 57 -0.40 -4.61 6.15
C GLU A 57 -0.43 -6.15 6.04
N ARG A 58 -0.74 -6.67 4.84
CA ARG A 58 -0.71 -8.12 4.59
C ARG A 58 0.67 -8.73 4.83
N ARG A 59 1.74 -8.02 4.48
CA ARG A 59 3.12 -8.49 4.69
C ARG A 59 3.55 -8.43 6.14
N CYS A 60 3.16 -7.41 6.89
CA CYS A 60 3.35 -7.35 8.34
C CYS A 60 2.69 -8.55 9.03
N ILE A 61 1.41 -8.81 8.73
CA ILE A 61 0.68 -9.97 9.30
C ILE A 61 1.38 -11.29 8.96
N ALA A 62 1.80 -11.47 7.71
CA ALA A 62 2.52 -12.67 7.28
C ALA A 62 3.89 -12.84 7.96
N ALA A 63 4.55 -11.74 8.34
CA ALA A 63 5.81 -11.74 9.07
C ALA A 63 5.64 -11.83 10.59
N GLY A 64 4.40 -11.83 11.11
CA GLY A 64 4.12 -11.75 12.54
C GLY A 64 4.40 -10.37 13.16
N GLU A 65 4.54 -9.33 12.34
CA GLU A 65 4.72 -7.94 12.78
C GLU A 65 3.37 -7.22 12.85
N VAL A 66 3.19 -6.35 13.84
CA VAL A 66 2.03 -5.45 13.90
C VAL A 66 2.26 -4.30 12.92
N PRO A 67 1.38 -4.07 11.92
CA PRO A 67 1.49 -2.92 11.05
C PRO A 67 1.48 -1.65 11.90
N LYS A 68 2.45 -0.76 11.71
CA LYS A 68 2.44 0.58 12.32
C LYS A 68 1.39 1.45 11.61
N CYS A 69 0.11 1.08 11.67
CA CYS A 69 -0.99 1.88 11.15
C CYS A 69 -1.60 2.76 12.24
N GLU A 70 -1.68 4.06 11.97
CA GLU A 70 -2.71 4.91 12.56
C GLU A 70 -4.04 4.51 11.90
N MET A 71 -4.92 3.88 12.68
CA MET A 71 -6.27 3.47 12.28
C MET A 71 -7.12 4.73 11.97
N PRO A 72 -8.03 4.65 10.99
CA PRO A 72 -9.30 3.97 11.25
C PRO A 72 -9.60 2.90 10.20
N CYS A 73 -9.60 1.63 10.61
CA CYS A 73 -10.50 0.67 9.98
C CYS A 73 -11.91 1.00 10.46
N GLU A 74 -12.67 1.76 9.68
CA GLU A 74 -14.09 1.50 9.53
C GLU A 74 -14.31 1.01 8.11
N LEU A 75 -13.96 -0.27 7.89
CA LEU A 75 -14.62 -1.04 6.84
C LEU A 75 -15.95 -1.50 7.45
N ALA A 76 -16.93 -0.58 7.50
CA ALA A 76 -18.30 -0.93 7.84
C ALA A 76 -18.85 -1.80 6.69
N GLY A 77 -18.73 -3.11 6.86
CA GLY A 77 -19.60 -4.06 6.20
C GLY A 77 -21.04 -3.79 6.66
N GLY A 78 -21.91 -3.49 5.71
CA GLY A 78 -23.33 -3.29 5.93
C GLY A 78 -24.09 -3.55 4.64
N ALA A 79 -24.11 -4.80 4.22
CA ALA A 79 -25.15 -5.28 3.32
C ALA A 79 -26.46 -5.35 4.12
N THR A 80 -27.49 -4.63 3.67
CA THR A 80 -28.84 -5.17 3.38
C THR A 80 -29.70 -4.00 2.89
N GLY A 81 -30.15 -4.09 1.65
CA GLY A 81 -31.32 -3.33 1.23
C GLY A 81 -32.54 -3.86 1.97
N GLU A 82 -33.39 -2.96 2.45
CA GLU A 82 -34.80 -3.24 2.60
C GLU A 82 -35.60 -2.10 1.98
N SER A 83 -36.40 -2.50 1.02
CA SER A 83 -37.45 -1.71 0.38
C SER A 83 -38.58 -1.47 1.37
N LYS A 84 -39.07 -0.23 1.45
CA LYS A 84 -40.52 0.01 1.57
C LYS A 84 -40.89 1.40 1.07
#